data_AF-A0A3N5QLV0-F1
#
_entry.id   AF-A0A3N5QLV0-F1
#
_cell.length_a   1.000
_cell.length_b   1.000
_cell.length_c   1.000
_cell.angle_alpha   90.00
_cell.angle_beta   90.00
_cell.angle_gamma   90.00
#
_symmetry.space_group_name_H-M   'P 1'
#
loop_
_entity.id
_entity.type
_entity.pdbx_description
1 polymer ?
#
loop_
_entity_poly.entity_id
_entity_poly.type
_entity_poly.pdbx_seq_one_letter_code
_entity_poly.pdbx_strand_id
1 'polypeptide(L)'
;MKSKLILIVVLCLISINAQEGFVKKFSLPENYIKLSRLAQPGQYFDRIGKKAALMGFESGTFELWIWPWKVMRNFELQFFLGSSTTPILAENIVKEISVTPEAAVITYSYESFSAKAIIFIPVDKTAAVILLDINTTEPLSVVPGFIPVLQPQWPAGIGGQYSYWDDNFKAFIIS
;
A
#
# COMPACT_ATOMS: atom_id res chain seq x y z
N MET A 1 0.66 68.74 -0.30
CA MET A 1 1.50 67.58 0.09
C MET A 1 0.69 66.31 -0.10
N LYS A 2 1.03 65.47 -1.10
CA LYS A 2 0.33 64.19 -1.36
C LYS A 2 1.07 63.08 -0.62
N SER A 3 0.45 62.53 0.42
CA SER A 3 0.96 61.38 1.16
C SER A 3 0.80 60.11 0.31
N LYS A 4 1.91 59.42 0.00
CA LYS A 4 1.88 58.12 -0.67
C LYS A 4 1.83 57.04 0.41
N LEU A 5 0.70 56.34 0.47
CA LEU A 5 0.55 55.13 1.29
C LEU A 5 1.18 53.96 0.52
N ILE A 6 2.22 53.34 1.08
CA ILE A 6 2.87 52.14 0.54
C ILE A 6 2.33 50.93 1.31
N LEU A 7 1.64 50.04 0.62
CA LEU A 7 1.16 48.77 1.15
C LEU A 7 2.21 47.69 0.84
N ILE A 8 2.81 47.11 1.88
CA ILE A 8 3.77 46.00 1.74
C ILE A 8 3.02 44.71 2.03
N VAL A 9 2.84 43.89 1.00
CA VAL A 9 2.30 42.52 1.13
C VAL A 9 3.47 41.58 1.37
N VAL A 10 3.59 41.08 2.59
CA VAL A 10 4.58 40.04 2.94
C VAL A 10 3.93 38.68 2.67
N LEU A 11 4.36 38.02 1.60
CA LEU A 11 4.02 36.62 1.34
C LEU A 11 4.90 35.74 2.25
N CYS A 12 4.33 35.24 3.35
CA CYS A 12 4.98 34.25 4.19
C CYS A 12 4.84 32.88 3.51
N LEU A 13 5.91 32.38 2.90
CA LEU A 13 5.97 31.01 2.40
C LEU A 13 6.10 30.07 3.60
N ILE A 14 4.96 29.57 4.10
CA ILE A 14 4.94 28.50 5.09
C ILE A 14 5.34 27.22 4.36
N SER A 15 6.59 26.79 4.50
CA SER A 15 7.00 25.45 4.12
C SER A 15 6.46 24.48 5.16
N ILE A 16 5.39 23.75 4.79
CA ILE A 16 4.97 22.57 5.54
C ILE A 16 6.07 21.53 5.34
N ASN A 17 6.84 21.24 6.38
CA ASN A 17 7.81 20.16 6.33
C ASN A 17 7.02 18.84 6.21
N ALA A 18 7.30 18.09 5.14
CA ALA A 18 6.89 16.70 5.04
C ALA A 18 7.52 15.89 6.19
N GLN A 19 6.85 14.82 6.63
CA GLN A 19 7.39 13.93 7.65
C GLN A 19 8.80 13.41 7.25
N GLU A 20 9.73 13.41 8.20
CA GLU A 20 11.04 12.79 8.02
C GLU A 20 10.93 11.25 8.05
N GLY A 21 11.84 10.56 7.36
CA GLY A 21 11.90 9.09 7.33
C GLY A 21 11.11 8.42 6.20
N PHE A 22 10.32 9.16 5.42
CA PHE A 22 9.67 8.62 4.23
C PHE A 22 10.58 8.59 2.99
N VAL A 23 10.27 7.69 2.07
CA VAL A 23 10.93 7.63 0.75
C VAL A 23 10.65 8.95 0.03
N LYS A 24 11.71 9.67 -0.37
CA LYS A 24 11.58 10.91 -1.14
C LYS A 24 10.77 10.66 -2.39
N LYS A 25 9.81 11.54 -2.69
CA LYS A 25 8.98 11.43 -3.90
C LYS A 25 9.87 11.41 -5.15
N PHE A 26 9.58 10.48 -6.04
CA PHE A 26 10.25 10.31 -7.32
C PHE A 26 9.21 10.04 -8.42
N SER A 27 9.56 10.39 -9.65
CA SER A 27 8.69 10.12 -10.80
C SER A 27 8.81 8.66 -11.22
N LEU A 28 7.67 8.00 -11.43
CA LEU A 28 7.64 6.69 -12.08
C LEU A 28 7.65 6.88 -13.60
N PRO A 29 8.37 6.05 -14.36
CA PRO A 29 8.28 6.05 -15.82
C PRO A 29 6.84 5.81 -16.28
N GLU A 30 6.39 6.58 -17.27
CA GLU A 30 5.07 6.37 -17.86
C GLU A 30 5.09 5.16 -18.81
N ASN A 31 4.08 4.30 -18.71
CA ASN A 31 3.91 3.17 -19.60
C ASN A 31 2.60 3.31 -20.39
N TYR A 32 2.71 3.37 -21.71
CA TYR A 32 1.56 3.52 -22.61
C TYR A 32 0.69 2.26 -22.69
N ILE A 33 1.21 1.09 -22.29
CA ILE A 33 0.45 -0.15 -22.17
C ILE A 33 -0.19 -0.19 -20.77
N LYS A 34 -1.15 0.71 -20.56
CA LYS A 34 -1.89 0.85 -19.32
C LYS A 34 -3.36 0.53 -19.54
N LEU A 35 -3.89 -0.35 -18.71
CA LEU A 35 -5.32 -0.58 -18.60
C LEU A 35 -5.82 0.07 -17.31
N SER A 36 -6.96 0.75 -17.35
CA SER A 36 -7.55 1.38 -16.17
C SER A 36 -9.07 1.32 -16.21
N ARG A 37 -9.68 1.19 -15.03
CA ARG A 37 -11.13 1.23 -14.85
C ARG A 37 -11.47 1.51 -13.40
N LEU A 38 -12.76 1.79 -13.15
CA LEU A 38 -13.29 1.77 -11.79
C LEU A 38 -12.99 0.42 -11.14
N ALA A 39 -12.52 0.47 -9.90
CA ALA A 39 -12.27 -0.71 -9.10
C ALA A 39 -13.59 -1.38 -8.72
N GLN A 40 -13.58 -2.70 -8.66
CA GLN A 40 -14.68 -3.52 -8.17
C GLN A 40 -14.17 -4.26 -6.94
N PRO A 41 -14.56 -3.87 -5.70
CA PRO A 41 -13.91 -4.35 -4.48
C PRO A 41 -13.76 -5.88 -4.38
N GLY A 42 -14.74 -6.65 -4.84
CA GLY A 42 -14.71 -8.12 -4.83
C GLY A 42 -14.10 -8.79 -6.07
N GLN A 43 -13.63 -8.01 -7.05
CA GLN A 43 -12.97 -8.55 -8.23
C GLN A 43 -11.54 -8.97 -7.89
N TYR A 44 -11.12 -10.12 -8.39
CA TYR A 44 -9.78 -10.65 -8.16
C TYR A 44 -8.72 -9.85 -8.94
N PHE A 45 -7.56 -9.65 -8.32
CA PHE A 45 -6.34 -9.18 -8.98
C PHE A 45 -5.10 -9.89 -8.39
N ASP A 46 -4.01 -9.87 -9.14
CA ASP A 46 -2.72 -10.37 -8.67
C ASP A 46 -1.55 -9.57 -9.22
N ARG A 47 -0.39 -9.84 -8.62
CA ARG A 47 0.93 -9.56 -9.17
C ARG A 47 1.83 -10.74 -8.87
N ILE A 48 2.25 -11.45 -9.91
CA ILE A 48 3.04 -12.67 -9.79
C ILE A 48 4.41 -12.45 -10.43
N GLY A 49 5.47 -12.85 -9.73
CA GLY A 49 6.84 -12.89 -10.23
C GLY A 49 7.46 -14.27 -10.06
N LYS A 50 8.74 -14.40 -10.40
CA LYS A 50 9.42 -15.72 -10.35
C LYS A 50 9.65 -16.24 -8.93
N LYS A 51 9.67 -15.34 -7.93
CA LYS A 51 10.05 -15.66 -6.53
C LYS A 51 9.03 -15.25 -5.47
N ALA A 52 7.97 -14.57 -5.87
CA ALA A 52 6.90 -14.11 -4.99
C ALA A 52 5.62 -13.88 -5.77
N ALA A 53 4.48 -13.84 -5.07
CA ALA A 53 3.21 -13.45 -5.63
C ALA A 53 2.34 -12.75 -4.59
N LEU A 54 1.59 -11.77 -5.05
CA LEU A 54 0.48 -11.17 -4.33
C LEU A 54 -0.80 -11.56 -5.05
N MET A 55 -1.79 -12.06 -4.32
CA MET A 55 -3.07 -12.50 -4.87
C MET A 55 -4.19 -12.01 -3.96
N GLY A 56 -5.23 -11.39 -4.51
CA GLY A 56 -6.27 -10.78 -3.70
C GLY A 56 -7.38 -10.12 -4.51
N PHE A 57 -7.94 -9.05 -3.95
CA PHE A 57 -9.09 -8.36 -4.51
C PHE A 57 -8.84 -6.86 -4.65
N GLU A 58 -9.53 -6.22 -5.60
CA GLU A 58 -9.32 -4.80 -5.91
C GLU A 58 -9.68 -3.88 -4.75
N SER A 59 -10.35 -4.37 -3.69
CA SER A 59 -10.47 -3.68 -2.39
C SER A 59 -9.12 -3.28 -1.78
N GLY A 60 -8.03 -3.95 -2.18
CA GLY A 60 -6.72 -3.87 -1.55
C GLY A 60 -6.46 -5.01 -0.58
N THR A 61 -7.41 -5.93 -0.39
CA THR A 61 -7.22 -7.12 0.45
C THR A 61 -6.48 -8.20 -0.31
N PHE A 62 -5.36 -8.69 0.22
CA PHE A 62 -4.60 -9.76 -0.43
C PHE A 62 -3.84 -10.65 0.54
N GLU A 63 -3.35 -11.75 -0.01
CA GLU A 63 -2.30 -12.58 0.57
C GLU A 63 -0.99 -12.39 -0.19
N LEU A 64 0.12 -12.59 0.53
CA LEU A 64 1.45 -12.50 -0.04
C LEU A 64 2.18 -13.83 0.16
N TRP A 65 2.81 -14.26 -0.93
CA TRP A 65 3.66 -15.42 -1.00
C TRP A 65 5.07 -15.01 -1.39
N ILE A 66 6.05 -15.55 -0.68
CA ILE A 66 7.45 -15.55 -1.08
C ILE A 66 7.85 -17.02 -1.13
N TRP A 67 8.10 -17.54 -2.34
CA TRP A 67 8.15 -18.99 -2.55
C TRP A 67 9.17 -19.67 -1.62
N PRO A 68 8.82 -20.81 -0.99
CA PRO A 68 7.54 -21.54 -1.06
C PRO A 68 6.54 -21.20 0.06
N TRP A 69 6.62 -20.03 0.69
CA TRP A 69 5.84 -19.67 1.88
C TRP A 69 4.76 -18.63 1.60
N LYS A 70 3.54 -18.87 2.10
CA LYS A 70 2.55 -17.82 2.31
C LYS A 70 2.95 -17.03 3.52
N VAL A 71 3.49 -15.83 3.35
CA VAL A 71 4.05 -15.07 4.47
C VAL A 71 2.98 -14.40 5.30
N MET A 72 1.93 -13.88 4.64
CA MET A 72 0.81 -13.24 5.31
C MET A 72 -0.48 -13.41 4.51
N ARG A 73 -1.60 -13.21 5.22
CA ARG A 73 -2.95 -13.17 4.65
C ARG A 73 -3.72 -11.98 5.21
N ASN A 74 -4.81 -11.64 4.54
CA ASN A 74 -5.72 -10.59 4.98
C ASN A 74 -4.99 -9.25 5.16
N PHE A 75 -4.11 -8.90 4.22
CA PHE A 75 -3.53 -7.56 4.21
C PHE A 75 -4.65 -6.54 4.02
N GLU A 76 -4.59 -5.42 4.73
CA GLU A 76 -5.51 -4.30 4.60
C GLU A 76 -4.81 -2.99 4.92
N LEU A 77 -5.34 -1.90 4.38
CA LEU A 77 -4.91 -0.54 4.72
C LEU A 77 -6.03 0.17 5.48
N GLN A 78 -5.65 0.87 6.54
CA GLN A 78 -6.52 1.77 7.28
C GLN A 78 -5.88 3.15 7.34
N PHE A 79 -6.72 4.18 7.31
CA PHE A 79 -6.28 5.57 7.36
C PHE A 79 -6.89 6.28 8.56
N PHE A 80 -6.10 7.10 9.25
CA PHE A 80 -6.56 7.97 10.34
C PHE A 80 -6.24 9.42 10.02
N LEU A 81 -7.23 10.30 10.15
CA LEU A 81 -7.09 11.73 9.92
C LEU A 81 -6.88 12.49 11.22
N GLY A 82 -5.88 13.37 11.26
CA GLY A 82 -5.55 14.21 12.40
C GLY A 82 -5.40 13.38 13.68
N SER A 83 -6.24 13.69 14.66
CA SER A 83 -6.33 12.99 15.94
C SER A 83 -7.52 12.03 16.05
N SER A 84 -8.18 11.69 14.93
CA SER A 84 -9.29 10.75 14.90
C SER A 84 -8.84 9.36 15.34
N THR A 85 -9.67 8.68 16.13
CA THR A 85 -9.51 7.27 16.49
C THR A 85 -10.38 6.33 15.66
N THR A 86 -11.21 6.89 14.77
CA THR A 86 -12.05 6.10 13.86
C THR A 86 -11.27 5.85 12.56
N PRO A 87 -11.04 4.58 12.18
CA PRO A 87 -10.34 4.28 10.94
C PRO A 87 -11.25 4.50 9.72
N ILE A 88 -10.66 5.03 8.66
CA ILE A 88 -11.21 4.98 7.31
C ILE A 88 -10.63 3.73 6.64
N LEU A 89 -11.47 2.72 6.43
CA LEU A 89 -11.05 1.47 5.80
C LEU A 89 -10.82 1.68 4.30
N ALA A 90 -9.66 1.26 3.78
CA ALA A 90 -9.29 1.46 2.38
C ALA A 90 -10.29 0.81 1.41
N GLU A 91 -10.84 -0.35 1.76
CA GLU A 91 -11.83 -1.06 0.95
C GLU A 91 -13.09 -0.23 0.66
N ASN A 92 -13.46 0.68 1.58
CA ASN A 92 -14.65 1.51 1.47
C ASN A 92 -14.44 2.75 0.59
N ILE A 93 -13.19 3.07 0.27
CA ILE A 93 -12.81 4.29 -0.46
C ILE A 93 -12.02 3.97 -1.74
N VAL A 94 -12.04 2.72 -2.18
CA VAL A 94 -11.42 2.32 -3.44
C VAL A 94 -12.14 2.95 -4.63
N LYS A 95 -11.38 3.51 -5.57
CA LYS A 95 -11.92 4.27 -6.70
C LYS A 95 -11.57 3.68 -8.05
N GLU A 96 -10.28 3.43 -8.27
CA GLU A 96 -9.76 3.04 -9.58
C GLU A 96 -8.69 1.97 -9.40
N ILE A 97 -8.64 1.02 -10.33
CA ILE A 97 -7.49 0.16 -10.52
C ILE A 97 -6.88 0.45 -11.89
N SER A 98 -5.56 0.50 -11.95
CA SER A 98 -4.83 0.51 -13.20
C SER A 98 -3.68 -0.49 -13.19
N VAL A 99 -3.40 -1.09 -14.34
CA VAL A 99 -2.40 -2.14 -14.48
C VAL A 99 -1.52 -1.84 -15.68
N THR A 100 -0.23 -2.03 -15.47
CA THR A 100 0.81 -2.09 -16.49
C THR A 100 1.53 -3.44 -16.38
N PRO A 101 2.38 -3.83 -17.36
CA PRO A 101 3.21 -5.02 -17.24
C PRO A 101 4.03 -5.07 -15.95
N GLU A 102 4.53 -3.93 -15.46
CA GLU A 102 5.37 -3.83 -14.27
C GLU A 102 4.61 -3.76 -12.95
N ALA A 103 3.43 -3.13 -12.89
CA ALA A 103 2.73 -2.86 -11.63
C ALA A 103 1.19 -2.90 -11.74
N ALA A 104 0.54 -3.11 -10.59
CA ALA A 104 -0.86 -2.79 -10.38
C ALA A 104 -0.96 -1.59 -9.43
N VAL A 105 -1.86 -0.66 -9.70
CA VAL A 105 -2.07 0.54 -8.88
C VAL A 105 -3.53 0.58 -8.46
N ILE A 106 -3.77 0.50 -7.15
CA ILE A 106 -5.09 0.72 -6.56
C ILE A 106 -5.14 2.15 -6.02
N THR A 107 -6.11 2.93 -6.49
CA THR A 107 -6.32 4.32 -6.07
C THR A 107 -7.47 4.39 -5.08
N TYR A 108 -7.19 4.96 -3.92
CA TYR A 108 -8.14 5.30 -2.86
C TYR A 108 -8.41 6.80 -2.88
N SER A 109 -9.66 7.19 -2.73
CA SER A 109 -10.08 8.59 -2.75
C SER A 109 -10.99 8.89 -1.57
N TYR A 110 -10.59 9.88 -0.79
CA TYR A 110 -11.38 10.44 0.31
C TYR A 110 -11.43 11.96 0.18
N GLU A 111 -12.28 12.62 0.96
CA GLU A 111 -12.52 14.07 0.82
C GLU A 111 -11.26 14.92 1.02
N SER A 112 -10.40 14.53 1.98
CA SER A 112 -9.19 15.26 2.37
C SER A 112 -7.88 14.61 1.91
N PHE A 113 -7.93 13.44 1.25
CA PHE A 113 -6.73 12.78 0.74
C PHE A 113 -7.00 11.85 -0.45
N SER A 114 -5.96 11.62 -1.24
CA SER A 114 -5.89 10.49 -2.16
C SER A 114 -4.63 9.68 -1.90
N ALA A 115 -4.74 8.37 -2.07
CA ALA A 115 -3.62 7.45 -1.91
C ALA A 115 -3.59 6.47 -3.07
N LYS A 116 -2.41 6.23 -3.62
CA LYS A 116 -2.17 5.18 -4.62
C LYS A 116 -1.29 4.12 -4.00
N ALA A 117 -1.77 2.89 -3.92
CA ALA A 117 -0.96 1.72 -3.62
C ALA A 117 -0.41 1.16 -4.94
N ILE A 118 0.87 1.44 -5.21
CA ILE A 118 1.59 0.94 -6.38
C ILE A 118 2.28 -0.37 -5.99
N ILE A 119 1.76 -1.47 -6.53
CA ILE A 119 2.08 -2.84 -6.14
C ILE A 119 2.86 -3.51 -7.27
N PHE A 120 4.01 -4.07 -6.96
CA PHE A 120 4.77 -4.90 -7.91
C PHE A 120 5.59 -5.99 -7.22
N ILE A 121 5.87 -7.05 -7.98
CA ILE A 121 6.82 -8.09 -7.62
C ILE A 121 8.07 -7.90 -8.47
N PRO A 122 9.25 -7.66 -7.89
CA PRO A 122 10.48 -7.61 -8.66
C PRO A 122 10.77 -8.98 -9.29
N VAL A 123 11.10 -8.99 -10.58
CA VAL A 123 11.19 -10.22 -11.40
C VAL A 123 12.07 -11.31 -10.78
N ASP A 124 13.23 -10.95 -10.24
CA ASP A 124 14.25 -11.90 -9.77
C ASP A 124 14.57 -11.81 -8.26
N LYS A 125 13.77 -11.08 -7.48
CA LYS A 125 13.96 -10.92 -6.02
C LYS A 125 12.83 -11.59 -5.24
N THR A 126 13.15 -12.14 -4.07
CA THR A 126 12.21 -12.66 -3.08
C THR A 126 11.58 -11.51 -2.30
N ALA A 127 10.72 -10.72 -2.97
CA ALA A 127 10.10 -9.55 -2.37
C ALA A 127 8.78 -9.20 -3.05
N ALA A 128 7.93 -8.48 -2.32
CA ALA A 128 6.86 -7.67 -2.87
C ALA A 128 7.08 -6.23 -2.42
N VAL A 129 6.72 -5.28 -3.26
CA VAL A 129 6.86 -3.85 -2.98
C VAL A 129 5.51 -3.18 -3.14
N ILE A 130 5.16 -2.39 -2.14
CA ILE A 130 3.99 -1.51 -2.14
C ILE A 130 4.50 -0.11 -1.86
N LEU A 131 4.41 0.76 -2.84
CA LEU A 131 4.72 2.19 -2.68
C LEU A 131 3.40 2.93 -2.50
N LEU A 132 3.34 3.78 -1.47
CA LEU A 132 2.19 4.64 -1.21
C LEU A 132 2.50 6.05 -1.71
N ASP A 133 1.84 6.48 -2.78
CA ASP A 133 1.85 7.89 -3.22
C ASP A 133 0.61 8.58 -2.66
N ILE A 134 0.82 9.50 -1.73
CA ILE A 134 -0.24 10.12 -0.93
C ILE A 134 -0.22 11.62 -1.16
N ASN A 135 -1.42 12.17 -1.40
CA ASN A 135 -1.67 13.60 -1.36
C ASN A 135 -2.73 13.86 -0.29
N THR A 136 -2.47 14.78 0.64
CA THR A 136 -3.40 15.06 1.74
C THR A 136 -3.34 16.53 2.15
N THR A 137 -4.48 17.05 2.62
CA THR A 137 -4.60 18.42 3.16
C THR A 137 -4.52 18.47 4.69
N GLU A 138 -4.48 17.31 5.36
CA GLU A 138 -4.46 17.20 6.82
C GLU A 138 -3.45 16.11 7.25
N PRO A 139 -3.01 16.09 8.51
CA PRO A 139 -2.17 15.00 9.00
C PRO A 139 -2.85 13.64 8.79
N LEU A 140 -2.16 12.70 8.14
CA LEU A 140 -2.68 11.37 7.80
C LEU A 140 -1.76 10.29 8.35
N SER A 141 -2.32 9.34 9.09
CA SER A 141 -1.63 8.10 9.45
C SER A 141 -2.13 6.96 8.59
N VAL A 142 -1.20 6.16 8.06
CA VAL A 142 -1.52 4.93 7.29
C VAL A 142 -1.09 3.73 8.11
N VAL A 143 -2.02 2.80 8.33
CA VAL A 143 -1.81 1.61 9.14
C VAL A 143 -2.03 0.38 8.27
N PRO A 144 -0.96 -0.34 7.87
CA PRO A 144 -1.09 -1.65 7.27
C PRO A 144 -1.42 -2.69 8.35
N GLY A 145 -2.46 -3.48 8.12
CA GLY A 145 -2.82 -4.65 8.92
C GLY A 145 -2.64 -5.93 8.12
N PHE A 146 -2.21 -7.02 8.75
CA PHE A 146 -2.18 -8.37 8.14
C PHE A 146 -2.04 -9.44 9.22
N ILE A 147 -2.34 -10.69 8.87
CA ILE A 147 -2.10 -11.86 9.72
C ILE A 147 -0.89 -12.62 9.16
N PRO A 148 0.25 -12.68 9.89
CA PRO A 148 1.38 -13.51 9.48
C PRO A 148 1.01 -15.00 9.63
N VAL A 149 1.40 -15.84 8.67
CA VAL A 149 1.02 -17.27 8.69
C VAL A 149 2.15 -18.25 8.35
N LEU A 150 3.13 -17.84 7.53
CA LEU A 150 4.23 -18.69 7.05
C LEU A 150 3.81 -20.12 6.62
N GLN A 151 2.67 -20.24 5.92
CA GLN A 151 2.15 -21.55 5.52
C GLN A 151 2.91 -22.10 4.30
N PRO A 152 3.28 -23.40 4.27
CA PRO A 152 3.94 -23.99 3.12
C PRO A 152 2.99 -24.05 1.90
N GLN A 153 3.51 -23.73 0.73
CA GLN A 153 2.81 -23.89 -0.54
C GLN A 153 2.58 -25.36 -0.84
N TRP A 154 1.48 -25.69 -1.54
CA TRP A 154 1.31 -27.02 -2.09
C TRP A 154 2.47 -27.38 -3.05
N PRO A 155 3.06 -28.59 -2.99
CA PRO A 155 2.71 -29.72 -2.13
C PRO A 155 3.50 -29.79 -0.81
N ALA A 156 4.28 -28.78 -0.44
CA ALA A 156 5.19 -28.82 0.71
C ALA A 156 4.49 -28.94 2.08
N GLY A 157 3.16 -28.78 2.16
CA GLY A 157 2.38 -29.14 3.36
C GLY A 157 2.02 -30.64 3.45
N ILE A 158 2.34 -31.44 2.43
CA ILE A 158 2.10 -32.89 2.42
C ILE A 158 3.25 -33.58 3.15
N GLY A 159 2.92 -34.27 4.25
CA GLY A 159 3.90 -34.93 5.12
C GLY A 159 3.86 -34.45 6.56
N GLY A 160 2.92 -33.56 6.90
CA GLY A 160 2.77 -33.03 8.25
C GLY A 160 3.69 -31.86 8.54
N GLN A 161 4.18 -31.15 7.52
CA GLN A 161 4.81 -29.85 7.71
C GLN A 161 3.76 -28.81 8.17
N TYR A 162 4.11 -28.04 9.18
CA TYR A 162 3.23 -26.99 9.71
C TYR A 162 4.04 -25.78 10.18
N SER A 163 3.34 -24.65 10.26
CA SER A 163 3.84 -23.43 10.86
C SER A 163 2.90 -22.97 11.97
N TYR A 164 3.46 -22.52 13.09
CA TYR A 164 2.67 -21.91 14.16
C TYR A 164 3.48 -20.84 14.88
N TRP A 165 2.78 -19.89 15.51
CA TRP A 165 3.38 -18.87 16.35
C TRP A 165 3.69 -19.44 17.74
N ASP A 166 4.93 -19.31 18.19
CA ASP A 166 5.33 -19.66 19.56
C ASP A 166 5.54 -18.39 20.40
N ASP A 167 4.75 -18.26 21.47
CA ASP A 167 4.76 -17.09 22.32
C ASP A 167 6.01 -16.96 23.21
N ASN A 168 6.74 -18.04 23.45
CA ASN A 168 7.97 -17.99 24.23
C ASN A 168 9.12 -17.48 23.37
N PHE A 169 9.22 -17.96 22.12
CA PHE A 169 10.26 -17.54 21.18
C PHE A 169 9.92 -16.23 20.45
N LYS A 170 8.66 -15.77 20.51
CA LYS A 170 8.16 -14.63 19.71
C LYS A 170 8.49 -14.80 18.23
N ALA A 171 8.33 -16.03 17.75
CA ALA A 171 8.72 -16.44 16.41
C ALA A 171 7.80 -17.54 15.88
N PHE A 172 7.79 -17.70 14.57
CA PHE A 172 7.16 -18.85 13.94
C PHE A 172 8.10 -20.05 13.99
N ILE A 173 7.57 -21.19 14.44
CA ILE A 173 8.22 -22.48 14.33
C ILE A 173 7.72 -23.14 13.05
N ILE A 174 8.67 -23.65 12.26
CA ILE A 174 8.44 -24.32 10.98
C ILE A 174 9.08 -25.71 11.08
N SER A 175 8.32 -26.75 10.74
CA SER A 175 8.78 -28.15 10.69
C SER A 175 8.39 -28.82 9.38
#